data_AF-A0A3P6RM90-F1
#
_entry.id   AF-A0A3P6RM90-F1
#
_cell.length_a   1.000
_cell.length_b   1.000
_cell.length_c   1.000
_cell.angle_alpha   90.00
_cell.angle_beta   90.00
_cell.angle_gamma   90.00
#
_symmetry.space_group_name_H-M   'P 1'
#
loop_
_entity.id
_entity.type
_entity.pdbx_description
1 polymer ?
#
loop_
_entity_poly.entity_id
_entity_poly.type
_entity_poly.pdbx_seq_one_letter_code
_entity_poly.pdbx_strand_id
1 'polypeptide(L)'
;MERTIAKVCDADRCYLISDHPYLEDEKSLIVERSTKVRDYSEVRITTAELETPQELTWKNFNTKQWNVNKLFIKHVYCRAMIAVPFMTQALKFDPEDYQNVLMIGLGGGVMNNFLTIVDFIK
;
A
#
# COMPACT_ATOMS: atom_id res chain seq x y z
N MET A 1 -5.09 15.66 -9.21
CA MET A 1 -3.92 16.53 -8.92
C MET A 1 -3.22 15.97 -7.70
N GLU A 2 -1.90 15.77 -7.76
CA GLU A 2 -1.14 15.23 -6.63
C GLU A 2 -1.03 16.25 -5.48
N ARG A 3 -1.11 15.78 -4.23
CA ARG A 3 -1.02 16.61 -3.03
C ARG A 3 -0.02 16.04 -2.05
N THR A 4 1.01 16.81 -1.69
CA THR A 4 1.91 16.48 -0.58
C THR A 4 1.16 16.63 0.75
N ILE A 5 1.14 15.56 1.54
CA ILE A 5 0.44 15.50 2.83
C ILE A 5 1.40 15.51 4.02
N ALA A 6 2.64 15.07 3.82
CA ALA A 6 3.65 15.05 4.87
C ALA A 6 5.06 15.12 4.27
N LYS A 7 6.01 15.52 5.11
CA LYS A 7 7.44 15.58 4.81
C LYS A 7 8.17 14.95 5.99
N VAL A 8 9.04 13.98 5.70
CA VAL A 8 9.87 13.30 6.69
C VAL A 8 11.32 13.50 6.30
N CYS A 9 12.15 14.03 7.20
CA CYS A 9 13.56 14.26 6.90
C CYS A 9 14.44 13.55 7.92
N ASP A 10 15.55 13.02 7.43
CA ASP A 10 16.64 12.45 8.22
C ASP A 10 17.96 13.05 7.70
N ALA A 11 18.62 13.84 8.56
CA ALA A 11 19.73 14.72 8.19
C ALA A 11 19.44 15.52 6.90
N ASP A 12 20.23 15.31 5.84
CA ASP A 12 20.10 16.02 4.56
C ASP A 12 19.07 15.39 3.61
N ARG A 13 18.56 14.20 3.93
CA ARG A 13 17.60 13.48 3.08
C ARG A 13 16.19 13.79 3.51
N CYS A 14 15.38 14.29 2.59
CA CYS A 14 13.96 14.53 2.82
C CYS A 14 13.10 13.70 1.87
N TYR A 15 12.07 13.11 2.44
CA TYR A 15 11.04 12.36 1.76
C TYR A 15 9.72 13.13 1.78
N LEU A 16 9.04 13.16 0.65
CA LEU A 16 7.70 13.71 0.50
C LEU A 16 6.71 12.56 0.44
N ILE A 17 5.65 12.66 1.25
CA ILE A 17 4.54 11.72 1.21
C ILE A 17 3.40 12.46 0.49
N SER A 18 2.97 11.91 -0.62
CA SER A 18 2.00 12.53 -1.51
C SER A 18 0.87 11.58 -1.85
N ASP A 19 -0.35 12.13 -1.86
CA ASP A 19 -1.54 11.44 -2.32
C ASP A 19 -1.86 11.86 -3.76
N HIS A 20 -2.15 10.87 -4.61
CA HIS A 20 -2.53 11.05 -6.00
C HIS A 20 -3.96 10.50 -6.21
N PRO A 21 -4.99 11.34 -6.04
CA PRO A 21 -6.37 10.96 -6.31
C PRO A 21 -6.68 10.99 -7.82
N TYR A 22 -7.37 9.97 -8.30
CA TYR A 22 -7.94 9.88 -9.65
C TYR A 22 -9.26 9.10 -9.63
N LEU A 23 -10.07 9.27 -10.67
CA LEU A 23 -11.30 8.49 -10.85
C LEU A 23 -11.02 7.32 -11.79
N GLU A 24 -11.31 6.11 -11.33
CA GLU A 24 -11.40 4.91 -12.16
C GLU A 24 -12.83 4.79 -12.70
N ASP A 25 -12.96 4.53 -14.01
CA ASP A 25 -14.23 4.43 -14.74
C ASP A 25 -15.22 5.59 -14.46
N GLU A 26 -14.69 6.80 -14.23
CA GLU A 26 -15.42 8.03 -13.90
C GLU A 26 -16.29 7.95 -12.64
N LYS A 27 -16.20 6.89 -11.84
CA LYS A 27 -17.10 6.64 -10.70
C LYS A 27 -16.38 6.34 -9.40
N SER A 28 -15.30 5.56 -9.47
CA SER A 28 -14.60 5.09 -8.28
C SER A 28 -13.43 6.01 -7.98
N LEU A 29 -13.48 6.74 -6.87
CA LEU A 29 -12.33 7.49 -6.39
C LEU A 29 -11.26 6.49 -5.91
N ILE A 30 -10.09 6.57 -6.53
CA ILE A 30 -8.90 5.84 -6.11
C ILE A 30 -7.88 6.85 -5.61
N VAL A 31 -7.22 6.52 -4.50
CA VAL A 31 -6.14 7.33 -3.93
C VAL A 31 -4.90 6.50 -3.73
N GLU A 32 -3.86 6.82 -4.51
CA GLU A 32 -2.53 6.25 -4.34
C GLU A 32 -1.69 7.17 -3.43
N ARG A 33 -1.17 6.63 -2.34
CA ARG A 33 -0.17 7.29 -1.49
C ARG A 33 1.22 6.83 -1.91
N SER A 34 2.11 7.79 -2.17
CA SER A 34 3.49 7.51 -2.55
C SER A 34 4.49 8.25 -1.68
N THR A 35 5.65 7.63 -1.49
CA THR A 35 6.83 8.28 -0.91
C THR A 35 7.80 8.63 -2.03
N LYS A 36 8.30 9.86 -2.03
CA LYS A 36 9.21 10.40 -3.04
C LYS A 36 10.42 11.01 -2.37
N VAL A 37 11.58 10.98 -3.03
CA VAL A 37 12.74 11.78 -2.59
C VAL A 37 12.48 13.22 -2.99
N ARG A 38 12.65 14.18 -2.08
CA ARG A 38 12.43 15.61 -2.36
C ARG A 38 13.20 16.08 -3.59
N ASP A 39 14.46 15.68 -3.67
CA ASP A 39 15.40 16.14 -4.70
C ASP A 39 15.25 15.36 -6.03
N TYR A 40 14.47 14.27 -6.01
CA TYR A 40 14.09 13.47 -7.19
C TYR A 40 12.59 13.17 -7.16
N SER A 41 11.77 14.22 -7.19
CA SER A 41 10.32 14.14 -6.94
C SER A 41 9.53 13.38 -8.02
N GLU A 42 10.13 13.11 -9.17
CA GLU A 42 9.55 12.25 -10.21
C GLU A 42 9.62 10.76 -9.85
N VAL A 43 10.56 10.37 -8.98
CA VAL A 43 10.76 8.97 -8.59
C VAL A 43 9.92 8.65 -7.35
N ARG A 44 8.93 7.78 -7.52
CA ARG A 44 8.18 7.17 -6.41
C ARG A 44 8.97 5.98 -5.88
N ILE A 45 9.39 6.04 -4.61
CA ILE A 45 10.12 4.98 -3.93
C ILE A 45 9.19 3.81 -3.62
N THR A 46 8.00 4.14 -3.11
CA THR A 46 6.93 3.18 -2.81
C THR A 46 5.58 3.82 -3.10
N THR A 47 4.59 2.98 -3.40
CA THR A 47 3.19 3.36 -3.58
C THR A 47 2.29 2.33 -2.92
N ALA A 48 1.27 2.82 -2.21
CA ALA A 48 0.20 2.03 -1.62
C ALA A 48 -1.15 2.65 -2.00
N GLU A 49 -2.15 1.82 -2.25
CA GLU A 49 -3.53 2.32 -2.40
C GLU A 49 -4.17 2.48 -1.02
N LEU A 50 -5.02 3.49 -0.86
CA LEU A 50 -5.79 3.71 0.35
C LEU A 50 -7.21 3.14 0.19
N GLU A 51 -7.76 2.61 1.29
CA GLU A 51 -9.18 2.26 1.36
C GLU A 51 -10.00 3.54 1.25
N THR A 52 -10.57 3.76 0.07
CA THR A 52 -11.31 4.99 -0.23
C THR A 52 -12.76 4.80 0.22
N PRO A 53 -13.32 5.70 1.06
CA PRO A 53 -14.71 5.62 1.44
C PRO A 53 -15.63 5.80 0.22
N GLN A 54 -16.75 5.07 0.21
CA GLN A 54 -17.75 5.19 -0.85
C GLN A 54 -18.32 6.61 -0.98
N GLU A 55 -18.49 7.31 0.14
CA GLU A 55 -18.95 8.69 0.19
C GLU A 55 -17.98 9.57 0.99
N LEU A 56 -17.59 10.70 0.40
CA LEU A 56 -16.77 11.72 1.06
C LEU A 56 -17.65 12.71 1.83
N THR A 57 -17.29 12.94 3.07
CA THR A 57 -17.93 13.88 4.00
C THR A 57 -16.86 14.74 4.65
N TRP A 58 -17.28 15.86 5.26
CA TRP A 58 -16.39 16.70 6.08
C TRP A 58 -15.77 15.96 7.28
N LYS A 59 -16.29 14.78 7.64
CA LYS A 59 -15.73 13.97 8.75
C LYS A 59 -14.65 13.00 8.28
N ASN A 60 -14.68 12.56 7.02
CA ASN A 60 -13.78 11.51 6.51
C ASN A 60 -12.87 11.97 5.36
N PHE A 61 -12.90 13.24 4.93
CA PHE A 61 -12.08 13.73 3.82
C PHE A 61 -10.56 13.74 4.10
N ASN A 62 -10.14 13.57 5.35
CA ASN A 62 -8.73 13.55 5.73
C ASN A 62 -8.08 12.19 5.39
N THR A 63 -7.48 12.11 4.21
CA THR A 63 -6.80 10.89 3.70
C THR A 63 -5.69 10.37 4.60
N LYS A 64 -5.12 11.19 5.50
CA LYS A 64 -4.10 10.73 6.46
C LYS A 64 -4.63 9.68 7.44
N GLN A 65 -5.94 9.64 7.63
CA GLN A 65 -6.64 8.73 8.53
C GLN A 65 -7.16 7.49 7.82
N TRP A 66 -7.01 7.40 6.50
CA TRP A 66 -7.47 6.26 5.73
C TRP A 66 -6.51 5.09 5.89
N ASN A 67 -7.07 3.90 5.98
CA ASN A 67 -6.31 2.66 6.00
C ASN A 67 -5.65 2.42 4.64
N VAL A 68 -4.58 1.64 4.67
CA VAL A 68 -3.96 1.12 3.44
C VAL A 68 -4.80 -0.05 2.94
N ASN A 69 -5.16 -0.05 1.66
CA ASN A 69 -5.74 -1.22 1.00
C ASN A 69 -4.65 -2.29 0.88
N LYS A 70 -4.66 -3.26 1.80
CA LYS A 70 -3.66 -4.33 1.88
C LYS A 70 -3.80 -5.37 0.77
N LEU A 71 -4.96 -5.43 0.11
CA LEU A 71 -5.24 -6.38 -0.98
C LEU A 71 -4.75 -5.87 -2.34
N PHE A 72 -4.59 -4.55 -2.48
CA PHE A 72 -4.11 -3.97 -3.71
C PHE A 72 -2.59 -4.10 -3.85
N ILE A 73 -2.17 -4.82 -4.89
CA ILE A 73 -0.77 -5.01 -5.23
C ILE A 73 -0.54 -4.50 -6.65
N LYS A 74 0.07 -3.31 -6.81
CA LYS A 74 0.29 -2.70 -8.13
C LYS A 74 1.30 -3.46 -9.00
N HIS A 75 2.41 -3.87 -8.40
CA HIS A 75 3.56 -4.40 -9.14
C HIS A 75 3.44 -5.91 -9.41
N VAL A 76 3.57 -6.31 -10.68
CA VAL A 76 3.51 -7.72 -11.11
C VAL A 76 4.53 -8.60 -10.37
N TYR A 77 5.75 -8.09 -10.15
CA TYR A 77 6.77 -8.81 -9.37
C TYR A 77 6.29 -9.12 -7.94
N CYS A 78 5.65 -8.17 -7.26
CA CYS A 78 5.12 -8.40 -5.92
C CYS A 78 4.01 -9.46 -5.93
N ARG A 79 3.12 -9.44 -6.94
CA ARG A 79 2.07 -10.46 -7.10
C ARG A 79 2.67 -11.85 -7.26
N ALA A 80 3.68 -11.99 -8.11
CA ALA A 80 4.36 -13.27 -8.33
C ALA A 80 5.03 -13.79 -7.05
N MET A 81 5.78 -12.93 -6.35
CA MET A 81 6.46 -13.30 -5.10
C MET A 81 5.48 -13.71 -4.00
N ILE A 82 4.32 -13.05 -3.91
CA ILE A 82 3.25 -13.41 -2.98
C ILE A 82 2.61 -14.74 -3.37
N ALA A 83 2.38 -14.99 -4.66
CA ALA A 83 1.68 -16.18 -5.13
C ALA A 83 2.50 -17.47 -4.99
N VAL A 84 3.83 -17.39 -5.18
CA VAL A 84 4.71 -18.58 -5.20
C VAL A 84 4.58 -19.46 -3.96
N PRO A 85 4.64 -18.94 -2.72
CA PRO A 85 4.46 -19.76 -1.52
C PRO A 85 3.13 -20.51 -1.46
N PHE A 86 2.03 -19.95 -1.99
CA PHE A 86 0.75 -20.65 -2.06
C PHE A 86 0.75 -21.72 -3.16
N MET A 87 1.31 -21.42 -4.32
CA MET A 87 1.41 -22.37 -5.45
C MET A 87 2.28 -23.58 -5.11
N THR A 88 3.34 -23.39 -4.33
CA THR A 88 4.22 -24.47 -3.87
C THR A 88 3.70 -25.16 -2.60
N GLN A 89 2.52 -24.78 -2.11
CA GLN A 89 1.92 -25.28 -0.87
C GLN A 89 2.77 -25.03 0.39
N ALA A 90 3.72 -24.09 0.34
CA ALA A 90 4.45 -23.63 1.51
C ALA A 90 3.57 -22.76 2.43
N LEU A 91 2.57 -22.08 1.86
CA LEU A 91 1.47 -21.44 2.56
C LEU A 91 0.13 -22.03 2.13
N LYS A 92 -0.78 -22.20 3.08
CA LYS A 92 -2.19 -22.54 2.86
C LYS A 92 -2.98 -21.29 2.51
N PHE A 93 -3.89 -21.40 1.55
CA PHE A 93 -4.78 -20.31 1.15
C PHE A 93 -5.88 -20.02 2.17
N ASP A 94 -6.39 -21.06 2.83
CA ASP A 94 -7.41 -20.99 3.89
C ASP A 94 -6.85 -21.67 5.16
N PRO A 95 -6.00 -20.97 5.92
CA PRO A 95 -5.37 -21.55 7.10
C PRO A 95 -6.27 -21.43 8.33
N GLU A 96 -6.33 -22.49 9.14
CA GLU A 96 -7.00 -22.48 10.45
C GLU A 96 -6.17 -21.74 11.53
N ASP A 97 -4.89 -21.49 11.27
CA ASP A 97 -3.94 -20.88 12.20
C ASP A 97 -2.97 -19.91 11.50
N TYR A 98 -2.29 -19.05 12.26
CA TYR A 98 -1.23 -18.19 11.75
C TYR A 98 -0.11 -18.98 11.06
N GLN A 99 0.34 -18.48 9.91
CA GLN A 99 1.45 -19.05 9.15
C GLN A 99 2.67 -18.14 9.24
N ASN A 100 3.82 -18.73 9.59
CA ASN A 100 5.06 -17.97 9.77
C ASN A 100 5.73 -17.66 8.43
N VAL A 101 5.93 -16.39 8.14
CA VAL A 101 6.65 -15.93 6.95
C VAL A 101 7.82 -15.05 7.36
N LEU A 102 9.04 -15.43 6.94
CA LEU A 102 10.21 -14.57 7.05
C LEU A 102 10.32 -13.72 5.79
N MET A 103 10.36 -12.39 5.96
CA MET A 103 10.63 -11.47 4.88
C MET A 103 11.91 -10.68 5.16
N ILE A 104 12.87 -10.75 4.23
CA ILE A 104 14.12 -10.00 4.30
C ILE A 104 14.06 -8.86 3.29
N GLY A 105 14.10 -7.64 3.79
CA GLY A 105 13.93 -6.42 3.00
C GLY A 105 12.47 -5.96 2.97
N LEU A 106 12.22 -4.72 3.40
CA LEU A 106 10.88 -4.13 3.42
C LEU A 106 10.44 -3.64 2.04
N GLY A 107 11.39 -3.17 1.22
CA GLY A 107 11.08 -2.45 0.00
C GLY A 107 10.09 -1.32 0.28
N GLY A 108 8.96 -1.34 -0.41
CA GLY A 108 7.84 -0.43 -0.19
C GLY A 108 6.76 -0.89 0.80
N GLY A 109 6.95 -2.04 1.45
CA GLY A 109 5.99 -2.63 2.39
C GLY A 109 4.79 -3.35 1.75
N VAL A 110 4.68 -3.37 0.41
CA VAL A 110 3.52 -3.94 -0.31
C VAL A 110 3.30 -5.41 0.02
N MET A 111 4.36 -6.23 -0.02
CA MET A 111 4.25 -7.67 0.28
C MET A 111 3.95 -7.92 1.76
N ASN A 112 4.57 -7.14 2.68
CA ASN A 112 4.30 -7.23 4.11
C ASN A 112 2.85 -6.87 4.43
N ASN A 113 2.32 -5.82 3.79
CA ASN A 113 0.93 -5.40 3.98
C ASN A 113 -0.04 -6.52 3.61
N PHE A 114 0.17 -7.18 2.47
CA PHE A 114 -0.66 -8.31 2.06
C PHE A 114 -0.55 -9.51 3.03
N LEU A 115 0.68 -9.90 3.39
CA LEU A 115 0.90 -11.10 4.21
C LEU A 115 0.52 -10.91 5.69
N THR A 116 0.19 -9.70 6.12
CA THR A 116 -0.29 -9.38 7.47
C THR A 116 -1.81 -9.24 7.54
N ILE A 117 -2.54 -9.60 6.47
CA ILE A 117 -4.00 -9.64 6.51
C ILE A 117 -4.42 -10.81 7.38
N VAL A 118 -5.11 -10.51 8.48
CA VAL A 118 -5.58 -11.49 9.46
C VAL A 118 -7.02 -11.94 9.18
N ASP A 119 -7.74 -11.24 8.30
CA ASP A 119 -9.17 -11.44 8.06
C ASP A 119 -9.51 -12.80 7.41
N PHE A 120 -8.49 -13.55 6.96
CA PHE A 120 -8.63 -14.88 6.38
C PHE A 120 -8.54 -16.02 7.42
N ILE A 121 -8.16 -15.74 8.67
CA ILE A 121 -8.07 -16.75 9.74
C ILE A 121 -9.36 -16.64 10.56
N LYS A 122 -10.18 -17.70 10.58
CA LYS A 122 -11.44 -17.76 11.32
C LYS A 122 -11.25 -18.13 12.78
#